data_AF-A0A1F9DIT7-F1
#
_entry.id   AF-A0A1F9DIT7-F1
#
_cell.length_a   1.000
_cell.length_b   1.000
_cell.length_c   1.000
_cell.angle_alpha   90.00
_cell.angle_beta   90.00
_cell.angle_gamma   90.00
#
_symmetry.space_group_name_H-M   'P 1'
#
loop_
_entity.id
_entity.type
_entity.pdbx_description
1 polymer ?
#
loop_
_entity_poly.entity_id
_entity_poly.type
_entity_poly.pdbx_seq_one_letter_code
_entity_poly.pdbx_strand_id
1 'polypeptide(L)'
;MTGDQKIKTVCKGCGKKLNADDKGAEYCSRCMIERAEEYVPEAPERPPIKREKRGKVWLIVQVAIILAGVIVMALQAPRLIAAFKEGQPLRQGTYATDAQTDQCIANLWHIARLIQAGKVPGKETVCPITQKPYEIRNIGADIVVRCPNPEMHGFKELRVSKRRPVPEVSK
;
A
#
# COMPACT_ATOMS: atom_id res chain seq x y z
N MET A 1 43.43 -52.15 -23.17
CA MET A 1 44.46 -51.43 -23.94
C MET A 1 44.13 -49.95 -23.88
N THR A 2 44.86 -49.22 -23.05
CA THR A 2 44.74 -47.77 -22.84
C THR A 2 45.21 -47.03 -24.09
N GLY A 3 44.26 -46.39 -24.79
CA GLY A 3 44.56 -45.56 -25.95
C GLY A 3 45.28 -44.29 -25.51
N ASP A 4 46.55 -44.17 -25.91
CA ASP A 4 47.40 -43.02 -25.72
C ASP A 4 46.83 -41.80 -26.47
N GLN A 5 45.98 -41.01 -25.81
CA GLN A 5 45.48 -39.74 -26.35
C GLN A 5 46.62 -38.73 -26.31
N LYS A 6 47.34 -38.59 -27.44
CA LYS A 6 48.30 -37.50 -27.66
C LYS A 6 47.59 -36.16 -27.54
N ILE A 7 47.68 -35.54 -26.38
CA ILE A 7 47.16 -34.19 -26.10
C ILE A 7 47.86 -33.24 -27.08
N LYS A 8 47.11 -32.72 -28.05
CA LYS A 8 47.64 -31.72 -28.99
C LYS A 8 47.91 -30.45 -28.20
N THR A 9 49.16 -30.02 -28.20
CA THR A 9 49.62 -28.83 -27.47
C THR A 9 49.61 -27.57 -28.31
N VAL A 10 49.20 -27.68 -29.58
CA VAL A 10 49.25 -26.60 -30.58
C VAL A 10 47.92 -26.50 -31.32
N CYS A 11 47.42 -25.28 -31.47
CA CYS A 11 46.22 -24.95 -32.23
C CYS A 11 46.39 -25.24 -33.73
N LYS A 12 45.47 -25.98 -34.34
CA LYS A 12 45.47 -26.24 -35.79
C LYS A 12 45.23 -25.01 -36.67
N GLY A 13 44.55 -23.99 -36.13
CA GLY A 13 44.20 -22.78 -36.90
C GLY A 13 45.34 -21.79 -37.03
N CYS A 14 46.01 -21.46 -35.92
CA CYS A 14 47.05 -20.41 -35.90
C CYS A 14 48.44 -20.87 -35.43
N GLY A 15 48.63 -22.16 -35.10
CA GLY A 15 49.93 -22.70 -34.68
C GLY A 15 50.39 -22.27 -33.28
N LYS A 16 49.55 -21.57 -32.50
CA LYS A 16 49.89 -21.16 -31.12
C LYS A 16 49.78 -22.32 -30.14
N LYS A 17 50.62 -22.30 -29.09
CA LYS A 17 50.51 -23.25 -27.97
C LYS A 17 49.19 -23.04 -27.24
N LEU A 18 48.49 -24.13 -26.95
CA LEU A 18 47.21 -24.11 -26.24
C LEU A 18 47.46 -23.93 -24.74
N ASN A 19 46.60 -23.13 -24.09
CA ASN A 19 46.68 -22.89 -22.65
C ASN A 19 46.20 -24.11 -21.87
N ALA A 20 46.44 -24.12 -20.55
CA ALA A 20 46.07 -25.25 -19.70
C ALA A 20 44.56 -25.54 -19.71
N ASP A 21 43.74 -24.51 -19.94
CA ASP A 21 42.28 -24.59 -19.99
C ASP A 21 41.77 -25.11 -21.35
N ASP A 22 42.62 -25.13 -22.38
CA ASP A 22 42.32 -25.60 -23.74
C ASP A 22 42.86 -27.02 -23.99
N LYS A 23 43.31 -27.74 -22.95
CA LYS A 23 43.89 -29.09 -23.08
C LYS A 23 42.85 -30.05 -23.66
N GLY A 24 43.13 -30.55 -24.87
CA GLY A 24 42.25 -31.46 -25.60
C GLY A 24 41.42 -30.79 -26.70
N ALA A 25 41.40 -29.45 -26.77
CA ALA A 25 40.79 -28.72 -27.88
C ALA A 25 41.68 -28.76 -29.14
N GLU A 26 41.07 -28.82 -30.33
CA GLU A 26 41.82 -28.80 -31.59
C GLU A 26 42.22 -27.38 -32.03
N TYR A 27 41.54 -26.36 -31.51
CA TYR A 27 41.70 -24.95 -31.85
C TYR A 27 41.73 -24.11 -30.58
N CYS A 28 42.47 -22.99 -30.59
CA CYS A 28 42.41 -22.01 -29.51
C CYS A 28 41.07 -21.24 -29.58
N SER A 29 40.67 -20.65 -28.45
CA SER A 29 39.46 -19.84 -28.31
C SER A 29 39.27 -18.82 -29.43
N ARG A 30 40.33 -18.11 -29.82
CA ARG A 30 40.28 -17.12 -30.90
C ARG A 30 39.93 -17.72 -32.27
N CYS A 31 40.59 -18.82 -32.66
CA CYS A 31 40.29 -19.50 -33.93
C CYS A 31 38.92 -20.19 -33.91
N MET A 32 38.45 -20.61 -32.73
CA MET A 32 37.12 -21.18 -32.57
C MET A 32 36.01 -20.15 -32.77
N ILE A 33 36.20 -18.92 -32.25
CA ILE A 33 35.26 -17.80 -32.43
C ILE A 33 35.18 -17.39 -33.89
N GLU A 34 36.32 -17.20 -34.55
CA GLU A 34 36.38 -16.80 -35.97
C GLU A 34 35.64 -17.81 -36.88
N ARG A 35 35.79 -19.10 -36.57
CA ARG A 35 35.08 -20.17 -37.27
C ARG A 35 33.59 -20.21 -36.91
N ALA A 36 33.21 -19.86 -35.68
CA ALA A 36 31.81 -19.77 -35.28
C ALA A 36 31.10 -18.59 -35.98
N GLU A 37 31.79 -17.47 -36.17
CA GLU A 37 31.29 -16.28 -36.88
C GLU A 37 31.03 -16.57 -38.37
N GLU A 38 31.87 -17.39 -39.02
CA GLU A 38 31.65 -17.82 -40.42
C GLU A 38 30.34 -18.62 -40.62
N TYR A 39 29.82 -19.24 -39.57
CA TYR A 39 28.56 -20.02 -39.60
C TYR A 39 27.35 -19.30 -39.01
N VAL A 40 27.43 -18.02 -38.65
CA VAL A 40 26.25 -17.26 -38.22
C VAL A 40 25.53 -16.72 -39.46
N PRO A 41 24.40 -17.31 -39.89
CA PRO A 41 23.59 -16.68 -40.94
C PRO A 41 23.18 -15.29 -40.45
N GLU A 42 23.35 -14.27 -41.29
CA GLU A 42 22.88 -12.91 -41.01
C GLU A 42 21.41 -12.99 -40.58
N ALA A 43 21.14 -12.57 -39.34
CA ALA A 43 19.79 -12.60 -38.81
C ALA A 43 18.90 -11.72 -39.71
N PRO A 44 17.76 -12.22 -40.19
CA PRO A 44 16.88 -11.42 -41.03
C PRO A 44 16.48 -10.15 -40.26
N GLU A 45 16.67 -8.99 -40.88
CA GLU A 45 16.28 -7.71 -40.31
C GLU A 45 14.82 -7.78 -39.85
N ARG A 46 14.56 -7.48 -38.58
CA ARG A 46 13.21 -7.53 -38.03
C ARG A 46 12.35 -6.49 -38.76
N PRO A 47 11.16 -6.85 -39.25
CA PRO A 47 10.31 -5.91 -39.96
C PRO A 47 9.96 -4.71 -39.07
N PRO A 48 9.90 -3.49 -39.63
CA PRO A 48 9.57 -2.30 -38.85
C PRO A 48 8.16 -2.43 -38.27
N ILE A 49 8.05 -2.24 -36.95
CA ILE A 49 6.78 -2.24 -36.23
C ILE A 49 5.93 -1.08 -36.77
N LYS A 50 4.93 -1.39 -37.60
CA LYS A 50 3.96 -0.41 -38.10
C LYS A 50 3.12 0.08 -36.92
N ARG A 51 3.42 1.29 -36.43
CA ARG A 51 2.53 1.99 -35.49
C ARG A 51 1.23 2.31 -36.21
N GLU A 52 0.15 1.63 -35.84
CA GLU A 52 -1.20 2.04 -36.25
C GLU A 52 -1.40 3.50 -35.81
N LYS A 53 -1.58 4.37 -36.80
CA LYS A 53 -1.94 5.77 -36.56
C LYS A 53 -3.37 5.77 -36.04
N ARG A 54 -3.55 5.66 -34.73
CA ARG A 54 -4.85 5.91 -34.09
C ARG A 54 -5.36 7.25 -34.58
N GLY A 55 -6.46 7.22 -35.34
CA GLY A 55 -7.00 8.40 -36.01
C GLY A 55 -7.35 9.50 -34.99
N LYS A 56 -7.30 10.76 -35.42
CA LYS A 56 -7.65 11.92 -34.58
C LYS A 56 -9.01 11.76 -33.88
N VAL A 57 -9.95 11.06 -34.53
CA VAL A 57 -11.27 10.71 -33.97
C VAL A 57 -11.17 9.86 -32.71
N TRP A 58 -10.28 8.87 -32.67
CA TRP A 58 -10.05 8.04 -31.49
C TRP A 58 -9.50 8.86 -30.32
N LEU A 59 -8.59 9.81 -30.63
CA LEU A 59 -8.02 10.72 -29.64
C LEU A 59 -9.09 11.65 -29.06
N ILE A 60 -9.99 12.18 -29.91
CA ILE A 60 -11.12 13.01 -29.49
C ILE A 60 -12.08 12.23 -28.59
N VAL A 61 -12.44 11.00 -28.96
CA VAL A 61 -13.30 10.13 -28.13
C VAL A 61 -12.64 9.84 -26.78
N GLN A 62 -11.34 9.52 -26.78
CA GLN A 62 -10.62 9.25 -25.54
C GLN A 62 -10.58 10.47 -24.62
N VAL A 63 -10.35 11.67 -25.19
CA VAL A 63 -10.39 12.93 -24.43
C VAL A 63 -11.80 13.19 -23.89
N ALA A 64 -12.85 12.97 -24.68
CA ALA A 64 -14.23 13.16 -24.25
C ALA A 64 -14.61 12.24 -23.07
N ILE A 65 -14.18 10.98 -23.11
CA ILE A 65 -14.39 10.03 -22.00
C ILE A 65 -13.68 10.48 -20.74
N ILE A 66 -12.41 10.91 -20.85
CA ILE A 66 -11.64 11.41 -19.71
C ILE A 66 -12.31 12.66 -19.12
N LEU A 67 -12.73 13.60 -19.96
CA LEU A 67 -13.41 14.83 -19.53
C LEU A 67 -14.73 14.54 -18.83
N ALA A 68 -15.53 13.62 -19.37
CA ALA A 68 -16.77 13.17 -18.73
C ALA A 68 -16.49 12.55 -17.35
N GLY A 69 -15.46 11.70 -17.25
CA GLY A 69 -15.03 11.13 -15.97
C GLY A 69 -14.62 12.19 -14.94
N VAL A 70 -13.84 13.18 -15.35
CA VAL A 70 -13.41 14.30 -14.49
C VAL A 70 -14.59 15.15 -14.05
N ILE A 71 -15.54 15.44 -14.94
CA ILE A 71 -16.77 16.19 -14.60
C ILE A 71 -17.60 15.42 -13.59
N VAL A 72 -17.81 14.11 -13.79
CA VAL A 72 -18.54 13.27 -12.84
C VAL A 72 -17.82 13.23 -11.49
N MET A 73 -16.49 13.09 -11.47
CA MET A 73 -15.71 13.13 -10.24
C MET A 73 -15.81 14.50 -9.55
N ALA A 74 -15.80 15.62 -10.28
CA ALA A 74 -15.95 16.96 -9.70
C ALA A 74 -17.35 17.19 -9.11
N LEU A 75 -18.40 16.71 -9.79
CA LEU A 75 -19.78 16.78 -9.29
C LEU A 75 -20.01 15.86 -8.08
N GLN A 76 -19.29 14.73 -8.00
CA GLN A 76 -19.38 13.80 -6.86
C GLN A 76 -18.34 14.06 -5.76
N ALA A 77 -17.30 14.85 -6.03
CA ALA A 77 -16.27 15.25 -5.08
C ALA A 77 -16.85 15.83 -3.78
N PRO A 78 -17.87 16.72 -3.77
CA PRO A 78 -18.44 17.21 -2.51
C PRO A 78 -19.07 16.08 -1.67
N ARG A 79 -19.62 15.03 -2.29
CA ARG A 79 -20.17 13.86 -1.57
C ARG A 79 -19.08 12.96 -1.01
N LEU A 80 -17.98 12.78 -1.74
CA LEU A 80 -16.82 12.02 -1.28
C LEU A 80 -16.07 12.77 -0.18
N ILE A 81 -15.91 14.09 -0.32
CA ILE A 81 -15.28 14.94 0.70
C ILE A 81 -16.16 15.02 1.96
N ALA A 82 -17.48 15.00 1.86
CA ALA A 82 -18.37 14.87 3.01
C ALA A 82 -18.13 13.55 3.77
N ALA A 83 -17.92 12.43 3.05
CA ALA A 83 -17.59 11.15 3.67
C ALA A 83 -16.19 11.11 4.34
N PHE A 84 -15.27 12.00 3.96
CA PHE A 84 -13.93 12.11 4.55
C PHE A 84 -13.77 13.26 5.57
N LYS A 85 -14.63 14.28 5.55
CA LYS A 85 -14.55 15.45 6.46
C LYS A 85 -15.33 15.27 7.76
N GLU A 86 -16.32 14.41 7.81
CA GLU A 86 -16.97 14.04 9.07
C GLU A 86 -16.21 12.86 9.67
N GLY A 87 -15.39 13.14 10.69
CA GLY A 87 -14.89 12.08 11.56
C GLY A 87 -16.10 11.29 12.06
N GLN A 88 -16.28 10.08 11.54
CA GLN A 88 -17.42 9.18 11.77
C GLN A 88 -18.35 9.64 12.91
N PRO A 89 -19.42 10.40 12.61
CA PRO A 89 -20.53 10.41 13.54
C PRO A 89 -20.99 8.96 13.61
N LEU A 90 -21.01 8.41 14.81
CA LEU A 90 -21.77 7.19 15.11
C LEU A 90 -23.25 7.52 14.86
N ARG A 91 -23.66 7.59 13.59
CA ARG A 91 -25.05 7.47 13.17
C ARG A 91 -25.44 6.01 13.28
N GLN A 92 -25.40 5.48 14.50
CA GLN A 92 -26.17 4.29 14.86
C GLN A 92 -27.50 4.81 15.44
N GLY A 93 -28.41 5.22 14.54
CA GLY A 93 -29.75 5.70 14.89
C GLY A 93 -30.08 7.11 14.37
N THR A 94 -31.36 7.47 14.46
CA THR A 94 -31.97 8.74 14.00
C THR A 94 -31.83 9.89 14.99
N TYR A 95 -30.85 9.84 15.89
CA TYR A 95 -30.76 10.80 16.99
C TYR A 95 -29.86 11.99 16.62
N ALA A 96 -30.44 13.18 16.64
CA ALA A 96 -29.69 14.42 16.60
C ALA A 96 -29.07 14.65 17.99
N THR A 97 -27.76 14.44 18.11
CA THR A 97 -26.97 14.85 19.27
C THR A 97 -26.53 16.31 19.10
N ASP A 98 -26.33 17.02 20.21
CA ASP A 98 -25.81 18.39 20.17
C ASP A 98 -24.29 18.41 19.94
N ALA A 99 -23.74 19.57 19.56
CA ALA A 99 -22.32 19.71 19.25
C ALA A 99 -21.40 19.34 20.43
N GLN A 100 -21.86 19.53 21.67
CA GLN A 100 -21.10 19.17 22.87
C GLN A 100 -21.06 17.66 23.07
N THR A 101 -22.14 16.96 22.76
CA THR A 101 -22.22 15.50 22.79
C THR A 101 -21.36 14.87 21.71
N ASP A 102 -21.37 15.44 20.50
CA ASP A 102 -20.49 14.99 19.43
C ASP A 102 -19.01 15.14 19.82
N GLN A 103 -18.64 16.26 20.45
CA GLN A 103 -17.29 16.47 20.97
C GLN A 103 -16.96 15.48 22.10
N CYS A 104 -17.91 15.13 22.96
CA CYS A 104 -17.71 14.11 24.01
C CYS A 104 -17.43 12.73 23.41
N ILE A 105 -18.17 12.34 22.37
CA ILE A 105 -17.96 11.08 21.64
C ILE A 105 -16.60 11.10 20.90
N ALA A 106 -16.23 12.23 20.30
CA ALA A 106 -14.91 12.40 19.67
C ALA A 106 -13.76 12.25 20.68
N ASN A 107 -13.91 12.82 21.88
CA ASN A 107 -12.96 12.64 22.97
C ASN A 107 -12.84 11.16 23.40
N LEU A 108 -13.97 10.44 23.48
CA LEU A 108 -13.95 8.99 23.76
C LEU A 108 -13.23 8.19 22.67
N TRP A 109 -13.39 8.55 21.40
CA TRP A 109 -12.61 7.96 20.30
C TRP A 109 -11.10 8.23 20.42
N HIS A 110 -10.73 9.46 20.79
CA HIS A 110 -9.34 9.80 21.03
C HIS A 110 -8.75 8.97 22.18
N ILE A 111 -9.49 8.87 23.29
CA ILE A 111 -9.13 8.03 24.44
C ILE A 111 -8.99 6.57 24.03
N ALA A 112 -9.90 6.04 23.21
CA ALA A 112 -9.83 4.67 22.70
C ALA A 112 -8.49 4.39 22.01
N ARG A 113 -8.02 5.31 21.16
CA ARG A 113 -6.73 5.18 20.48
C ARG A 113 -5.56 5.21 21.47
N LEU A 114 -5.63 6.05 22.49
CA LEU A 114 -4.58 6.12 23.52
C LEU A 114 -4.47 4.80 24.30
N ILE A 115 -5.59 4.26 24.79
CA ILE A 115 -5.58 3.02 25.58
C ILE A 115 -5.20 1.78 24.74
N GLN A 116 -5.52 1.78 23.43
CA GLN A 116 -5.02 0.77 22.49
C GLN A 116 -3.50 0.83 22.33
N ALA A 117 -2.94 2.04 22.28
CA ALA A 117 -1.49 2.27 22.23
C ALA A 117 -0.78 2.03 23.58
N GLY A 118 -1.49 1.56 24.61
CA GLY A 118 -0.94 1.34 25.95
C GLY A 118 -0.69 2.64 26.73
N LYS A 119 -1.23 3.78 26.27
CA LYS A 119 -1.14 5.07 26.94
C LYS A 119 -2.38 5.31 27.78
N VAL A 120 -2.21 5.94 28.93
CA VAL A 120 -3.33 6.38 29.77
C VAL A 120 -3.72 7.81 29.34
N PRO A 121 -5.02 8.10 29.13
CA PRO A 121 -5.45 9.46 28.83
C PRO A 121 -5.07 10.42 29.97
N GLY A 122 -4.46 11.55 29.61
CA GLY A 122 -4.06 12.60 30.54
C GLY A 122 -5.26 13.37 31.10
N LYS A 123 -5.03 14.22 32.10
CA LYS A 123 -6.08 15.06 32.71
C LYS A 123 -6.57 16.17 31.79
N GLU A 124 -5.87 16.36 30.67
CA GLU A 124 -6.17 17.38 29.65
C GLU A 124 -7.42 17.02 28.82
N THR A 125 -7.81 15.74 28.74
CA THR A 125 -9.04 15.34 28.05
C THR A 125 -10.21 15.40 29.02
N VAL A 126 -11.04 16.43 28.87
CA VAL A 126 -12.21 16.69 29.72
C VAL A 126 -13.52 16.57 28.95
N CYS A 127 -14.60 16.27 29.67
CA CYS A 127 -15.96 16.31 29.12
C CYS A 127 -16.34 17.76 28.80
N PRO A 128 -16.85 18.06 27.59
CA PRO A 128 -17.16 19.44 27.18
C PRO A 128 -18.30 20.09 27.97
N ILE A 129 -19.24 19.30 28.51
CA ILE A 129 -20.35 19.81 29.30
C ILE A 129 -19.93 20.05 30.75
N THR A 130 -19.31 19.05 31.38
CA THR A 130 -19.01 19.12 32.82
C THR A 130 -17.65 19.73 33.13
N GLN A 131 -16.78 19.88 32.13
CA GLN A 131 -15.38 20.29 32.27
C GLN A 131 -14.57 19.41 33.25
N LYS A 132 -15.07 18.20 33.53
CA LYS A 132 -14.40 17.22 34.38
C LYS A 132 -13.63 16.20 33.54
N PRO A 133 -12.49 15.69 34.04
CA PRO A 133 -11.77 14.62 33.36
C PRO A 133 -12.62 13.35 33.30
N TYR A 134 -12.37 12.51 32.29
CA TYR A 134 -13.03 11.22 32.17
C TYR A 134 -12.64 10.27 33.31
N GLU A 135 -13.58 9.44 33.74
CA GLU A 135 -13.34 8.46 34.80
C GLU A 135 -12.64 7.22 34.24
N ILE A 136 -11.44 6.94 34.74
CA ILE A 136 -10.65 5.78 34.33
C ILE A 136 -10.77 4.69 35.40
N ARG A 137 -11.20 3.49 35.01
CA ARG A 137 -11.27 2.31 35.89
C ARG A 137 -10.51 1.15 35.28
N ASN A 138 -9.60 0.56 36.06
CA ASN A 138 -8.90 -0.66 35.69
C ASN A 138 -9.70 -1.85 36.22
N ILE A 139 -10.18 -2.72 35.32
CA ILE A 139 -10.95 -3.91 35.64
C ILE A 139 -10.15 -5.12 35.17
N GLY A 140 -9.31 -5.65 36.06
CA GLY A 140 -8.37 -6.72 35.74
C GLY A 140 -7.37 -6.26 34.67
N ALA A 141 -7.43 -6.87 33.48
CA ALA A 141 -6.60 -6.51 32.33
C ALA A 141 -7.26 -5.50 31.36
N ASP A 142 -8.50 -5.07 31.64
CA ASP A 142 -9.21 -4.08 30.83
C ASP A 142 -9.13 -2.69 31.47
N ILE A 143 -9.05 -1.66 30.62
CA ILE A 143 -9.11 -0.25 31.04
C ILE A 143 -10.41 0.29 30.47
N VAL A 144 -11.31 0.71 31.35
CA VAL A 144 -12.60 1.30 30.98
C VAL A 144 -12.57 2.78 31.31
N VAL A 145 -12.89 3.61 30.32
CA VAL A 145 -12.97 5.07 30.48
C VAL A 145 -14.41 5.52 30.24
N ARG A 146 -14.96 6.32 31.16
CA ARG A 146 -16.37 6.72 31.18
C ARG A 146 -16.52 8.24 31.25
N CYS A 147 -17.57 8.76 30.62
CA CYS A 147 -17.97 10.15 30.81
C CYS A 147 -18.38 10.38 32.28
N PRO A 148 -17.93 11.48 32.93
CA PRO A 148 -18.27 11.77 34.33
C PRO A 148 -19.76 12.08 34.55
N ASN A 149 -20.49 12.47 33.50
CA ASN A 149 -21.94 12.62 33.56
C ASN A 149 -22.58 12.37 32.18
N PRO A 150 -22.93 11.11 31.86
CA PRO A 150 -23.55 10.78 30.58
C PRO A 150 -24.99 11.32 30.46
N GLU A 151 -25.70 11.53 31.56
CA GLU A 151 -27.09 11.98 31.55
C GLU A 151 -27.24 13.39 30.99
N MET A 152 -26.23 14.25 31.20
CA MET A 152 -26.16 15.58 30.60
C MET A 152 -26.05 15.57 29.07
N HIS A 153 -25.68 14.43 28.49
CA HIS A 153 -25.65 14.17 27.05
C HIS A 153 -26.92 13.44 26.56
N GLY A 154 -27.89 13.17 27.45
CA GLY A 154 -29.10 12.42 27.13
C GLY A 154 -28.91 10.90 27.06
N PHE A 155 -27.87 10.37 27.69
CA PHE A 155 -27.53 8.95 27.71
C PHE A 155 -27.38 8.42 29.14
N LYS A 156 -27.72 7.15 29.40
CA LYS A 156 -27.42 6.48 30.67
C LYS A 156 -25.96 6.12 30.81
N GLU A 157 -25.30 5.76 29.71
CA GLU A 157 -23.90 5.37 29.73
C GLU A 157 -23.17 5.83 28.47
N LEU A 158 -22.00 6.43 28.66
CA LEU A 158 -21.03 6.77 27.63
C LEU A 158 -19.66 6.27 28.08
N ARG A 159 -19.13 5.24 27.42
CA ARG A 159 -17.87 4.63 27.81
C ARG A 159 -17.09 4.05 26.65
N VAL A 160 -15.82 3.79 26.85
CA VAL A 160 -14.98 2.99 25.95
C VAL A 160 -14.08 2.07 26.76
N SER A 161 -13.68 0.93 26.21
CA SER A 161 -12.72 0.04 26.87
C SER A 161 -11.56 -0.37 25.99
N LYS A 162 -10.50 -0.90 26.59
CA LYS A 162 -9.37 -1.45 25.85
C LYS A 162 -9.77 -2.74 25.11
N ARG A 163 -10.69 -3.53 25.67
CA ARG A 163 -11.23 -4.71 24.95
C ARG A 163 -12.22 -4.33 23.85
N ARG A 164 -12.91 -3.21 23.98
CA ARG A 164 -13.89 -2.70 23.02
C ARG A 164 -13.55 -1.25 22.65
N PRO A 165 -12.68 -1.03 21.64
CA PRO A 165 -12.18 0.31 21.27
C PRO A 165 -13.19 1.18 20.52
N VAL A 166 -14.48 0.85 20.61
CA VAL A 166 -15.58 1.62 20.03
C VAL A 166 -16.39 2.20 21.19
N PRO A 167 -16.66 3.52 21.23
CA PRO A 167 -17.51 4.10 22.25
C PRO A 167 -18.88 3.43 22.30
N GLU A 168 -19.23 2.92 23.48
CA GLU A 168 -20.54 2.35 23.77
C GLU A 168 -21.44 3.45 24.33
N VAL A 169 -22.65 3.54 23.76
CA VAL A 169 -23.67 4.51 24.14
C VAL A 169 -24.93 3.75 24.53
N SER A 170 -25.44 3.96 25.75
CA SER A 170 -26.71 3.39 26.24
C SER A 170 -27.66 4.50 26.65
N LYS A 171 -28.94 4.38 26.31
CA LYS A 171 -30.00 5.33 26.69
C LYS A 171 -30.91 4.80 27.78
#